data_AF-A0A376VFQ2-F1
#
_entry.id   AF-A0A376VFQ2-F1
#
_cell.length_a   1.000
_cell.length_b   1.000
_cell.length_c   1.000
_cell.angle_alpha   90.00
_cell.angle_beta   90.00
_cell.angle_gamma   90.00
#
_symmetry.space_group_name_H-M   'P 1'
#
loop_
_entity.id
_entity.type
_entity.pdbx_description
1 polymer ?
#
loop_
_entity_poly.entity_id
_entity_poly.type
_entity_poly.pdbx_seq_one_letter_code
_entity_poly.pdbx_strand_id
1 'polypeptide(L)'
;MQSAEEYRQLIIAYQNGAPIRLGDVATVEQGAENSWLGAWANKEQAIVMNVQRQPGANIISTADSIRQMLPQLTESLPKSVKVTVLSDRTTNIRASVNDTQFELMMAIALVVMIIYLFLRNIPATIIPGVAVPLSLIGTFAVMGFSIFQSIT
;
A
#
# COMPACT_ATOMS: atom_id res chain seq x y z
N MET A 1 -14.19 35.01 3.36
CA MET A 1 -12.72 34.99 3.13
C MET A 1 -12.33 33.72 2.40
N GLN A 2 -12.71 33.61 1.13
CA GLN A 2 -12.48 32.41 0.31
C GLN A 2 -11.75 32.69 -1.01
N SER A 3 -11.50 33.96 -1.38
CA SER A 3 -10.77 34.31 -2.61
C SER A 3 -9.60 35.24 -2.35
N ALA A 4 -8.57 35.17 -3.21
CA ALA A 4 -7.43 36.08 -3.17
C ALA A 4 -7.85 37.56 -3.32
N GLU A 5 -8.93 37.82 -4.06
CA GLU A 5 -9.59 39.12 -4.20
C GLU A 5 -10.05 39.70 -2.85
N GLU A 6 -10.61 38.86 -1.99
CA GLU A 6 -11.11 39.26 -0.66
C GLU A 6 -9.93 39.62 0.27
N TYR A 7 -8.80 38.92 0.14
CA TYR A 7 -7.56 39.23 0.84
C TYR A 7 -6.96 40.56 0.39
N ARG A 8 -7.00 40.90 -0.91
CA ARG A 8 -6.50 42.20 -1.41
C ARG A 8 -7.23 43.38 -0.80
N GLN A 9 -8.51 43.22 -0.45
CA GLN A 9 -9.34 44.28 0.11
C GLN A 9 -9.25 44.40 1.64
N LEU A 10 -8.46 43.54 2.30
CA LEU A 10 -8.29 43.56 3.74
C LEU A 10 -7.59 44.86 4.18
N ILE A 11 -8.21 45.60 5.09
CA ILE A 11 -7.65 46.84 5.63
C ILE A 11 -6.61 46.49 6.71
N ILE A 12 -5.36 46.89 6.50
CA ILE A 12 -4.23 46.58 7.39
C ILE A 12 -3.87 47.74 8.32
N ALA A 13 -4.19 48.98 7.92
CA ALA A 13 -3.94 50.17 8.71
C ALA A 13 -4.81 51.33 8.22
N TYR A 14 -4.99 52.33 9.06
CA TYR A 14 -5.55 53.63 8.67
C TYR A 14 -4.46 54.69 8.79
N GLN A 15 -4.23 55.46 7.74
CA GLN A 15 -3.42 56.68 7.78
C GLN A 15 -4.25 57.87 7.33
N ASN A 16 -4.24 58.95 8.10
CA ASN A 16 -4.93 60.20 7.77
C ASN A 16 -6.42 60.02 7.38
N GLY A 17 -7.11 59.05 8.00
CA GLY A 17 -8.51 58.74 7.71
C GLY A 17 -8.76 57.89 6.46
N ALA A 18 -7.73 57.55 5.68
CA ALA A 18 -7.84 56.64 4.54
C ALA A 18 -7.44 55.21 4.94
N PRO A 19 -8.25 54.19 4.60
CA PRO A 19 -7.88 52.79 4.81
C PRO A 19 -6.81 52.35 3.82
N ILE A 20 -5.70 51.80 4.33
CA ILE A 20 -4.67 51.13 3.53
C ILE A 20 -5.05 49.66 3.42
N ARG A 21 -5.14 49.15 2.20
CA ARG A 21 -5.51 47.76 1.91
C ARG A 21 -4.26 46.91 1.70
N LEU A 22 -4.37 45.61 1.95
CA LEU A 22 -3.26 44.66 1.76
C LEU A 22 -2.74 44.66 0.31
N GLY A 23 -3.64 44.86 -0.67
CA GLY A 23 -3.27 45.00 -2.08
C GLY A 23 -2.45 46.25 -2.41
N ASP A 24 -2.42 47.27 -1.54
CA ASP A 24 -1.64 48.49 -1.76
C ASP A 24 -0.15 48.29 -1.38
N VAL A 25 0.15 47.25 -0.58
CA VAL A 25 1.50 47.00 -0.02
C VAL A 25 2.09 45.66 -0.41
N ALA A 26 1.29 44.74 -0.96
CA ALA A 26 1.72 43.39 -1.31
C ALA A 26 0.98 42.86 -2.55
N THR A 27 1.69 42.05 -3.35
CA THR A 27 1.09 41.29 -4.45
C THR A 27 0.49 40.01 -3.87
N VAL A 28 -0.83 39.92 -3.85
CA VAL A 28 -1.56 38.71 -3.45
C VAL A 28 -1.85 37.90 -4.71
N GLU A 29 -1.41 36.65 -4.78
CA GLU A 29 -1.67 35.74 -5.90
C GLU A 29 -2.15 34.39 -5.37
N GLN A 30 -3.05 33.73 -6.12
CA GLN A 30 -3.50 32.39 -5.78
C GLN A 30 -2.60 31.37 -6.48
N GLY A 31 -1.57 30.92 -5.76
CA GLY A 31 -0.56 29.98 -6.25
C GLY A 31 -0.58 28.64 -5.52
N ALA A 32 0.28 27.72 -5.97
CA ALA A 32 0.55 26.49 -5.24
C ALA A 32 1.27 26.82 -3.91
N GLU A 33 0.93 26.09 -2.84
CA GLU A 33 1.49 26.33 -1.50
C GLU A 33 3.02 26.16 -1.42
N ASN A 34 3.60 25.35 -2.31
CA ASN A 34 5.04 25.20 -2.39
C ASN A 34 5.52 25.16 -3.86
N SER A 35 6.08 26.28 -4.32
CA SER A 35 6.67 26.42 -5.65
C SER A 35 8.06 25.77 -5.77
N TRP A 36 8.65 25.31 -4.66
CA TRP A 36 9.99 24.70 -4.61
C TRP A 36 9.97 23.17 -4.58
N LEU A 37 8.81 22.56 -4.26
CA LEU A 37 8.61 21.12 -4.29
C LEU A 37 8.17 20.69 -5.69
N GLY A 38 9.15 20.37 -6.53
CA GLY A 38 8.91 19.58 -7.73
C GLY A 38 8.94 18.09 -7.39
N ALA A 39 7.95 17.35 -7.88
CA ALA A 39 8.02 15.90 -7.91
C ALA A 39 8.13 15.47 -9.38
N TRP A 40 9.04 14.55 -9.65
CA TRP A 40 9.27 14.00 -10.98
C TRP A 40 9.07 12.50 -10.93
N ALA A 41 8.30 11.99 -11.89
CA ALA A 41 8.15 10.56 -12.15
C ALA A 41 8.73 10.31 -13.55
N ASN A 42 9.79 9.49 -13.66
CA ASN A 42 10.42 9.16 -14.95
C ASN A 42 10.77 10.38 -15.82
N LYS A 43 11.27 11.46 -15.20
CA LYS A 43 11.66 12.75 -15.84
C LYS A 43 10.50 13.64 -16.30
N GLU A 44 9.26 13.25 -16.05
CA GLU A 44 8.07 14.09 -16.24
C GLU A 44 7.64 14.69 -14.89
N GLN A 45 7.20 15.96 -14.90
CA GLN A 45 6.66 16.61 -13.71
C GLN A 45 5.36 15.91 -13.30
N ALA A 46 5.30 15.43 -12.06
CA ALA A 46 4.20 14.62 -11.55
C ALA A 46 3.84 15.01 -10.12
N ILE A 47 2.60 14.79 -9.73
CA ILE A 47 2.18 14.90 -8.33
C ILE A 47 2.36 13.52 -7.70
N VAL A 48 3.25 13.42 -6.71
CA VAL A 48 3.49 12.16 -5.98
C VAL A 48 2.62 12.12 -4.74
N MET A 49 1.74 11.13 -4.68
CA MET A 49 0.93 10.84 -3.50
C MET A 49 1.49 9.59 -2.79
N ASN A 50 1.96 9.76 -1.56
CA ASN A 50 2.44 8.64 -0.76
C ASN A 50 1.29 8.07 0.06
N VAL A 51 0.94 6.80 -0.18
CA VAL A 51 -0.11 6.10 0.57
C VAL A 51 0.55 5.16 1.57
N GLN A 52 0.28 5.40 2.84
CA GLN A 52 0.78 4.57 3.94
C GLN A 52 -0.39 3.81 4.56
N ARG A 53 -0.17 2.52 4.82
CA ARG A 53 -1.13 1.70 5.55
C ARG A 53 -1.16 2.13 7.03
N GLN A 54 -2.32 1.99 7.65
CA GLN A 54 -2.43 2.14 9.10
C GLN A 54 -1.74 0.97 9.83
N PRO A 55 -1.24 1.18 11.07
CA PRO A 55 -0.76 0.10 11.92
C PRO A 55 -1.84 -0.98 12.09
N GLY A 56 -1.47 -2.26 12.03
CA GLY A 56 -2.40 -3.38 12.14
C GLY A 56 -3.19 -3.72 10.87
N ALA A 57 -3.18 -2.86 9.84
CA ALA A 57 -3.83 -3.17 8.57
C ALA A 57 -3.01 -4.17 7.74
N ASN A 58 -3.73 -5.12 7.11
CA ASN A 58 -3.16 -6.08 6.17
C ASN A 58 -2.76 -5.38 4.86
N ILE A 59 -1.47 -5.44 4.54
CA ILE A 59 -0.88 -4.71 3.41
C ILE A 59 -1.48 -5.17 2.06
N ILE A 60 -1.72 -6.47 1.92
CA ILE A 60 -2.23 -7.12 0.71
C ILE A 60 -3.66 -6.66 0.44
N SER A 61 -4.53 -6.74 1.44
CA SER A 61 -5.93 -6.31 1.29
C SER A 61 -6.04 -4.81 1.06
N THR A 62 -5.25 -3.98 1.77
CA THR A 62 -5.26 -2.53 1.58
C THR A 62 -4.82 -2.15 0.16
N ALA A 63 -3.77 -2.78 -0.38
CA ALA A 63 -3.32 -2.51 -1.74
C ALA A 63 -4.37 -2.95 -2.79
N ASP A 64 -5.05 -4.07 -2.58
CA ASP A 64 -6.12 -4.54 -3.47
C ASP A 64 -7.30 -3.57 -3.49
N SER A 65 -7.75 -3.09 -2.32
CA SER A 65 -8.82 -2.10 -2.25
C SER A 65 -8.44 -0.81 -2.99
N ILE A 66 -7.20 -0.34 -2.85
CA ILE A 66 -6.71 0.84 -3.59
C ILE A 66 -6.72 0.58 -5.10
N ARG A 67 -6.20 -0.58 -5.54
CA ARG A 67 -6.20 -0.97 -6.96
C ARG A 67 -7.61 -1.10 -7.54
N GLN A 68 -8.58 -1.55 -6.74
CA GLN A 68 -9.97 -1.69 -7.18
C GLN A 68 -10.68 -0.34 -7.30
N MET A 69 -10.36 0.63 -6.43
CA MET A 69 -10.92 1.99 -6.48
C MET A 69 -10.20 2.90 -7.49
N LEU A 70 -8.93 2.63 -7.79
CA LEU A 70 -8.11 3.45 -8.70
C LEU A 70 -8.75 3.71 -10.07
N PRO A 71 -9.36 2.72 -10.77
CA PRO A 71 -10.03 2.96 -12.05
C PRO A 71 -11.18 3.97 -11.95
N GLN A 72 -12.04 3.81 -10.93
CA GLN A 72 -13.18 4.71 -10.71
C GLN A 72 -12.72 6.15 -10.40
N LEU A 73 -11.63 6.28 -9.64
CA LEU A 73 -10.99 7.57 -9.37
C LEU A 73 -10.30 8.15 -10.61
N THR A 74 -9.84 7.31 -11.53
CA THR A 74 -9.20 7.76 -12.78
C THR A 74 -10.25 8.24 -13.79
N GLU A 75 -11.43 7.63 -13.80
CA GLU A 75 -12.55 8.05 -14.67
C GLU A 75 -13.12 9.42 -14.30
N SER A 76 -13.07 9.81 -13.02
CA SER A 76 -13.51 11.15 -12.57
C SER A 76 -12.47 12.25 -12.84
N LEU A 77 -11.25 11.89 -13.24
CA LEU A 77 -10.20 12.83 -13.58
C LEU A 77 -10.32 13.28 -15.05
N PRO A 78 -9.87 14.52 -15.37
CA PRO A 78 -9.80 14.96 -16.75
C PRO A 78 -8.87 14.04 -17.56
N LYS A 79 -9.19 13.82 -18.84
CA LYS A 79 -8.41 12.94 -19.74
C LYS A 79 -6.93 13.32 -19.90
N SER A 80 -6.54 14.52 -19.49
CA SER A 80 -5.15 15.01 -19.46
C SER A 80 -4.34 14.48 -18.28
N VAL A 81 -4.97 13.84 -17.28
CA VAL A 81 -4.32 13.33 -16.08
C VAL A 81 -4.12 11.82 -16.19
N LYS A 82 -2.88 11.36 -16.10
CA LYS A 82 -2.52 9.93 -16.11
C LYS A 82 -2.04 9.49 -14.73
N VAL A 83 -2.77 8.59 -14.10
CA VAL A 83 -2.38 7.99 -12.81
C VAL A 83 -1.50 6.76 -13.07
N THR A 84 -0.30 6.73 -12.49
CA THR A 84 0.63 5.59 -12.60
C THR A 84 1.10 5.18 -11.21
N VAL A 85 1.04 3.87 -10.90
CA VAL A 85 1.58 3.33 -9.66
C VAL A 85 3.10 3.19 -9.79
N LEU A 86 3.84 3.97 -9.02
CA LEU A 86 5.32 4.03 -9.08
C LEU A 86 5.99 2.86 -8.33
N SER A 87 5.47 2.49 -7.18
CA SER A 87 6.03 1.43 -6.36
C SER A 87 4.93 0.76 -5.56
N ASP A 88 4.81 -0.55 -5.69
CA ASP A 88 3.93 -1.39 -4.89
C ASP A 88 4.78 -2.46 -4.20
N ARG A 89 4.82 -2.43 -2.87
CA ARG A 89 5.58 -3.42 -2.09
C ARG A 89 4.87 -4.77 -1.99
N THR A 90 3.58 -4.85 -2.32
CA THR A 90 2.78 -6.07 -2.18
C THR A 90 3.09 -7.12 -3.24
N THR A 91 3.59 -6.72 -4.40
CA THR A 91 3.99 -7.65 -5.48
C THR A 91 5.09 -8.59 -5.01
N ASN A 92 6.13 -8.06 -4.36
CA ASN A 92 7.23 -8.87 -3.83
C ASN A 92 6.75 -9.80 -2.71
N ILE A 93 5.88 -9.32 -1.82
CA ILE A 93 5.31 -10.16 -0.75
C ILE A 93 4.52 -11.32 -1.34
N ARG A 94 3.67 -11.07 -2.35
CA ARG A 94 2.89 -12.13 -3.02
C ARG A 94 3.79 -13.14 -3.72
N ALA A 95 4.83 -12.67 -4.42
CA ALA A 95 5.80 -13.53 -5.07
C ALA A 95 6.49 -14.44 -4.05
N SER A 96 7.04 -13.88 -2.97
CA SER A 96 7.71 -14.66 -1.92
C SER A 96 6.78 -15.69 -1.26
N VAL A 97 5.51 -15.36 -1.03
CA VAL A 97 4.53 -16.31 -0.48
C VAL A 97 4.27 -17.46 -1.46
N ASN A 98 4.09 -17.16 -2.75
CA ASN A 98 3.87 -18.18 -3.77
C ASN A 98 5.08 -19.09 -3.93
N ASP A 99 6.29 -18.52 -3.95
CA ASP A 99 7.55 -19.26 -4.03
C ASP A 99 7.71 -20.18 -2.82
N THR A 100 7.44 -19.67 -1.62
CA THR A 100 7.49 -20.48 -0.38
C THR A 100 6.49 -21.64 -0.41
N GLN A 101 5.27 -21.43 -0.93
CA GLN A 101 4.28 -22.50 -1.07
C GLN A 101 4.75 -23.59 -2.04
N PHE A 102 5.35 -23.19 -3.16
CA PHE A 102 5.91 -24.11 -4.14
C PHE A 102 7.08 -24.92 -3.55
N GLU A 103 8.01 -24.26 -2.87
CA GLU A 103 9.13 -24.90 -2.17
C GLU A 103 8.64 -25.89 -1.10
N LEU A 104 7.62 -25.52 -0.32
CA LEU A 104 7.03 -26.40 0.69
C LEU A 104 6.44 -27.66 0.06
N MET A 105 5.67 -27.52 -1.02
CA MET A 105 5.11 -28.68 -1.74
C MET A 105 6.21 -29.56 -2.33
N MET A 106 7.25 -28.96 -2.91
CA MET A 106 8.39 -29.68 -3.46
C MET A 106 9.13 -30.46 -2.36
N ALA A 107 9.36 -29.83 -1.20
CA ALA A 107 10.00 -30.47 -0.07
C ALA A 107 9.19 -31.68 0.45
N ILE A 108 7.87 -31.52 0.60
CA ILE A 108 6.98 -32.63 1.00
C ILE A 108 7.03 -33.77 -0.03
N ALA A 109 6.93 -33.45 -1.33
CA ALA A 109 6.99 -34.44 -2.39
C ALA A 109 8.33 -35.21 -2.40
N LEU A 110 9.45 -34.50 -2.23
CA LEU A 110 10.79 -35.09 -2.12
C LEU A 110 10.91 -36.02 -0.91
N VAL A 111 10.39 -35.61 0.25
CA VAL A 111 10.39 -36.44 1.47
C VAL A 111 9.56 -37.72 1.27
N VAL A 112 8.37 -37.62 0.68
CA VAL A 112 7.54 -38.79 0.37
C VAL A 112 8.23 -39.71 -0.63
N MET A 113 8.86 -39.14 -1.66
CA MET A 113 9.60 -39.90 -2.68
C MET A 113 10.78 -40.68 -2.09
N ILE A 114 11.59 -40.05 -1.23
CA ILE A 114 12.76 -40.74 -0.65
C ILE A 114 12.32 -41.85 0.31
N ILE A 115 11.28 -41.62 1.12
CA ILE A 115 10.70 -42.64 2.00
C ILE A 115 10.20 -43.84 1.19
N TYR A 116 9.52 -43.57 0.07
CA TYR A 116 9.08 -44.61 -0.85
C TYR A 116 10.24 -45.42 -1.42
N LEU A 117 11.32 -44.75 -1.84
CA LEU A 117 12.52 -45.42 -2.38
C LEU A 117 13.16 -46.37 -1.37
N PHE A 118 13.20 -46.01 -0.08
CA PHE A 118 13.77 -46.87 0.97
C PHE A 118 12.86 -48.03 1.36
N LEU A 119 11.55 -47.78 1.49
CA LEU A 119 10.61 -48.80 1.98
C LEU A 119 10.08 -49.70 0.86
N ARG A 120 10.02 -49.20 -0.39
CA ARG A 120 9.39 -49.82 -1.56
C ARG A 120 7.98 -50.38 -1.27
N ASN A 121 7.32 -49.80 -0.27
CA ASN A 121 6.06 -50.26 0.31
C ASN A 121 5.13 -49.05 0.46
N ILE A 122 4.05 -49.05 -0.32
CA ILE A 122 3.08 -47.94 -0.40
C ILE A 122 2.40 -47.68 0.95
N PRO A 123 1.79 -48.67 1.63
CA PRO A 123 1.19 -48.44 2.94
C PRO A 123 2.16 -47.85 3.97
N ALA A 124 3.43 -48.26 3.95
CA ALA A 124 4.45 -47.73 4.85
C ALA A 124 4.85 -46.27 4.54
N THR A 125 4.64 -45.81 3.30
CA THR A 125 4.94 -44.44 2.85
C THR A 125 3.79 -43.47 3.13
N ILE A 126 2.54 -43.96 3.13
CA ILE A 126 1.35 -43.12 3.36
C ILE A 126 1.35 -42.49 4.76
N ILE A 127 1.84 -43.21 5.77
CA ILE A 127 1.89 -42.74 7.16
C ILE A 127 2.62 -41.39 7.27
N PRO A 128 3.90 -41.26 6.87
CA PRO A 128 4.60 -39.98 6.88
C PRO A 128 4.05 -38.98 5.86
N GLY A 129 3.53 -39.44 4.71
CA GLY A 129 2.95 -38.56 3.69
C GLY A 129 1.73 -37.77 4.17
N VAL A 130 0.91 -38.34 5.05
CA VAL A 130 -0.24 -37.66 5.67
C VAL A 130 0.18 -36.92 6.96
N ALA A 131 1.15 -37.47 7.71
CA ALA A 131 1.59 -36.87 8.97
C ALA A 131 2.21 -35.47 8.78
N VAL A 132 3.00 -35.26 7.72
CA VAL A 132 3.69 -33.98 7.49
C VAL A 132 2.70 -32.82 7.23
N PRO A 133 1.77 -32.88 6.26
CA PRO A 133 0.74 -31.85 6.08
C PRO A 133 -0.11 -31.64 7.33
N LEU A 134 -0.47 -32.73 8.03
CA LEU A 134 -1.28 -32.65 9.24
C LEU A 134 -0.58 -31.89 10.37
N SER A 135 0.73 -32.09 10.55
CA SER A 135 1.52 -31.35 11.55
C SER A 135 1.62 -29.85 11.24
N LEU A 136 1.67 -29.48 9.96
CA LEU A 136 1.67 -28.07 9.55
C LEU A 136 0.34 -27.41 9.87
N ILE A 137 -0.78 -28.07 9.53
CA ILE A 137 -2.13 -27.62 9.89
C ILE A 137 -2.25 -27.46 11.41
N GLY A 138 -1.78 -28.45 12.18
CA GLY A 138 -1.76 -28.38 13.64
C GLY A 138 -0.94 -27.21 14.18
N THR A 139 0.22 -26.95 13.59
CA THR A 139 1.08 -25.82 13.98
C THR A 139 0.39 -24.48 13.71
N PHE A 140 -0.21 -24.30 12.53
CA PHE A 140 -0.96 -23.09 12.20
C PHE A 140 -2.19 -22.89 13.09
N ALA A 141 -2.88 -23.98 13.47
CA ALA A 141 -4.01 -23.91 14.39
C ALA A 141 -3.58 -23.41 15.77
N VAL A 142 -2.48 -23.94 16.32
CA VAL A 142 -1.93 -23.49 17.61
C VAL A 142 -1.42 -22.05 17.53
N MET A 143 -0.75 -21.69 16.43
CA MET A 143 -0.26 -20.34 16.20
C MET A 143 -1.42 -19.33 16.17
N GLY A 144 -2.49 -19.63 15.43
CA GLY A 144 -3.68 -18.78 15.38
C GLY A 144 -4.34 -18.61 16.75
N PHE A 145 -4.46 -19.70 17.51
CA PHE A 145 -5.01 -19.67 18.86
C PHE A 145 -4.13 -18.85 19.84
N SER A 146 -2.82 -19.04 19.81
CA SER A 146 -1.89 -18.31 20.68
C SER A 146 -1.86 -16.81 20.36
N ILE A 147 -1.89 -16.45 19.07
CA ILE A 147 -1.97 -15.04 18.65
C ILE A 147 -3.29 -14.41 19.11
N PHE A 148 -4.42 -15.12 18.97
CA PHE A 148 -5.72 -14.65 19.45
C PHE A 148 -5.72 -14.35 20.96
N GLN A 149 -5.05 -15.17 21.76
CA GLN A 149 -4.91 -14.96 23.20
C GLN A 149 -3.99 -13.78 23.56
N SER A 150 -3.07 -13.38 22.69
CA SER A 150 -2.18 -12.22 22.93
C SER A 150 -2.80 -10.86 22.60
N ILE A 151 -3.90 -10.85 21.83
CA ILE A 151 -4.58 -9.63 21.35
C ILE A 151 -5.85 -9.32 22.17
N THR A 152 -6.33 -10.28 22.97
CA THR A 152 -7.45 -10.12 23.91
C THR A 152 -6.93 -9.82 25.30
#